data_AF-A0A7K1ED90-F1
#
_entry.id   AF-A0A7K1ED90-F1
#
_cell.length_a   1.000
_cell.length_b   1.000
_cell.length_c   1.000
_cell.angle_alpha   90.00
_cell.angle_beta   90.00
_cell.angle_gamma   90.00
#
_symmetry.space_group_name_H-M   'P 1'
#
loop_
_entity.id
_entity.type
_entity.pdbx_description
1 polymer ?
#
loop_
_entity_poly.entity_id
_entity_poly.type
_entity_poly.pdbx_seq_one_letter_code
_entity_poly.pdbx_strand_id
1 'polypeptide(L)' 'MANVQIIEAAEVTPELVAAFERLIPQLSSSNPAPTETELAAICESEASVLLIAVDRDADDQILGSLTLAWFRIPT' A
#
# COMPACT_ATOMS: atom_id res chain seq x y z
N MET A 1 1.42 -20.34 -10.88
CA MET A 1 0.50 -19.38 -10.20
C MET A 1 1.37 -18.58 -9.25
N ALA A 2 1.20 -17.26 -9.19
CA ALA A 2 1.96 -16.42 -8.25
C ALA A 2 1.71 -16.88 -6.81
N ASN A 3 2.75 -16.88 -5.98
CA ASN A 3 2.67 -17.25 -4.57
C ASN A 3 2.37 -16.00 -3.75
N VAL A 4 1.11 -15.57 -3.78
CA VAL A 4 0.69 -14.27 -3.25
C VAL A 4 0.41 -14.35 -1.75
N GLN A 5 1.02 -13.44 -0.99
CA GLN A 5 0.70 -13.21 0.42
C GLN A 5 0.24 -11.77 0.65
N ILE A 6 -0.70 -11.59 1.59
CA ILE A 6 -1.12 -10.27 2.06
C ILE A 6 -0.41 -9.99 3.38
N ILE A 7 0.30 -8.87 3.44
CA ILE A 7 1.01 -8.41 4.64
C ILE A 7 0.71 -6.93 4.91
N GLU A 8 0.88 -6.51 6.15
CA GLU A 8 0.85 -5.09 6.52
C GLU A 8 2.17 -4.41 6.12
N ALA A 9 2.06 -3.24 5.50
CA ALA A 9 3.18 -2.33 5.30
C ALA A 9 3.30 -1.41 6.52
N ALA A 10 4.08 -1.83 7.51
CA ALA A 10 4.26 -1.10 8.76
C ALA A 10 5.24 0.08 8.63
N GLU A 11 6.13 0.04 7.64
CA GLU A 11 7.13 1.07 7.37
C GLU A 11 7.17 1.39 5.87
N VAL A 12 7.53 2.63 5.53
CA VAL A 12 7.72 3.02 4.14
C VAL A 12 9.10 2.62 3.69
N THR A 13 9.15 1.83 2.61
CA THR A 13 10.40 1.44 1.96
C THR A 13 10.47 2.00 0.54
N PRO A 14 11.67 2.12 -0.06
CA PRO A 14 11.81 2.51 -1.47
C PRO A 14 11.00 1.61 -2.42
N GLU A 15 10.89 0.31 -2.11
CA GLU A 15 10.10 -0.65 -2.88
C GLU A 15 8.60 -0.36 -2.80
N LEU A 16 8.11 0.06 -1.63
CA LEU A 16 6.72 0.48 -1.44
C LEU A 16 6.41 1.73 -2.25
N VAL A 17 7.29 2.74 -2.21
CA VAL A 17 7.14 3.98 -3.01
C VAL A 17 7.11 3.64 -4.51
N ALA A 18 8.09 2.88 -4.99
CA ALA A 18 8.15 2.46 -6.39
C ALA A 18 6.95 1.60 -6.82
N ALA A 19 6.39 0.80 -5.90
CA ALA A 19 5.16 0.06 -6.16
C ALA A 19 3.97 1.01 -6.35
N PHE A 20 3.80 2.02 -5.49
CA PHE A 20 2.72 3.00 -5.62
C PHE A 20 2.84 3.86 -6.88
N GLU A 21 4.06 4.26 -7.27
CA GLU A 21 4.31 4.93 -8.55
C GLU A 21 3.86 4.09 -9.75
N ARG A 22 4.00 2.77 -9.68
CA ARG A 22 3.55 1.82 -10.72
C ARG A 22 2.05 1.52 -10.65
N LEU A 23 1.47 1.40 -9.45
CA LEU A 23 0.10 0.92 -9.24
C LEU A 23 -0.95 2.02 -9.45
N ILE A 24 -0.68 3.24 -8.98
CA ILE A 24 -1.67 4.32 -9.01
C ILE A 24 -2.12 4.70 -10.43
N PRO A 25 -1.23 4.80 -11.44
CA PRO A 25 -1.63 5.07 -12.82
C PRO A 25 -2.60 4.04 -13.41
N GLN A 26 -2.65 2.81 -12.87
CA GLN A 26 -3.56 1.75 -13.33
C GLN A 26 -4.99 1.95 -12.81
N LEU A 27 -5.17 2.69 -11.71
CA LEU A 27 -6.49 3.01 -11.14
C LEU A 27 -7.04 4.32 -11.70
N SER A 28 -6.19 5.34 -11.85
CA SER A 28 -6.58 6.64 -12.35
C SER A 28 -5.40 7.33 -13.02
N SER A 29 -5.57 7.72 -14.28
CA SER A 29 -4.53 8.42 -15.03
C SER A 29 -4.32 9.88 -14.59
N SER A 30 -5.24 10.44 -13.80
CA SER A 30 -5.22 11.84 -13.36
C SER A 30 -4.74 12.04 -11.92
N ASN A 31 -4.56 10.96 -11.16
CA ASN A 31 -4.14 11.05 -9.76
C ASN A 31 -2.65 10.71 -9.66
N PRO A 32 -1.82 11.62 -9.13
CA PRO A 32 -0.42 11.30 -8.87
C PRO A 32 -0.32 10.21 -7.80
N ALA A 33 0.77 9.44 -7.85
CA ALA A 33 1.07 8.51 -6.77
C ALA A 33 1.34 9.29 -5.46
N PRO A 34 0.97 8.72 -4.29
CA PRO A 34 1.33 9.29 -2.99
C PRO A 34 2.84 9.46 -2.87
N THR A 35 3.25 10.56 -2.25
CA THR A 35 4.64 10.79 -1.84
C THR A 35 5.04 9.85 -0.69
N GLU A 36 6.35 9.69 -0.47
CA GLU A 36 6.89 8.93 0.66
C GLU A 36 6.32 9.39 2.00
N THR A 37 6.24 10.70 2.23
CA THR A 37 5.67 11.31 3.44
C THR A 37 4.19 10.98 3.61
N GLU A 38 3.41 10.96 2.52
CA GLU A 38 2.00 10.59 2.57
C GLU A 38 1.80 9.10 2.85
N LEU A 39 2.64 8.23 2.28
CA LEU A 39 2.65 6.80 2.62
C LEU A 39 3.01 6.58 4.08
N ALA A 40 3.96 7.34 4.62
CA ALA A 40 4.36 7.24 6.02
C ALA A 40 3.20 7.59 6.94
N ALA A 41 2.49 8.68 6.63
CA ALA A 41 1.28 9.06 7.37
C ALA A 41 0.19 7.98 7.34
N ILE A 42 0.06 7.21 6.25
CA ILE A 42 -0.88 6.09 6.17
C ILE A 42 -0.41 4.91 7.04
N CYS A 43 0.88 4.57 7.00
CA CYS A 43 1.43 3.44 7.77
C CYS A 43 1.42 3.71 9.28
N GLU A 44 1.63 4.96 9.69
CA GLU A 44 1.66 5.39 11.10
C GLU A 44 0.26 5.66 11.69
N SER A 45 -0.78 5.68 10.87
CA SER A 45 -2.13 6.04 11.29
C SER A 45 -2.78 4.97 12.17
N GLU A 46 -3.17 5.32 13.39
CA GLU A 46 -3.98 4.45 14.27
C GLU A 46 -5.40 4.17 13.74
N ALA A 47 -5.81 4.87 12.68
CA ALA A 47 -7.13 4.77 12.07
C ALA A 47 -7.12 3.96 10.75
N SER A 48 -5.97 3.42 10.34
CA SER A 48 -5.88 2.61 9.13
C SER A 48 -4.74 1.59 9.16
N VAL A 49 -4.88 0.53 8.36
CA VAL A 49 -3.77 -0.37 8.01
C VAL A 49 -3.59 -0.35 6.50
N LEU A 50 -2.35 -0.18 6.04
CA LEU A 50 -1.97 -0.40 4.65
C LEU A 50 -1.58 -1.86 4.46
N LEU A 51 -2.35 -2.58 3.65
CA LEU A 51 -2.07 -3.95 3.25
C LEU A 51 -1.48 -3.99 1.84
N ILE A 52 -0.47 -4.83 1.63
CA ILE A 52 0.15 -5.08 0.33
C ILE A 52 0.06 -6.55 -0.04
N ALA A 53 -0.15 -6.82 -1.32
CA ALA A 53 -0.04 -8.16 -1.90
C ALA A 53 1.36 -8.34 -2.46
N VAL A 54 2.11 -9.33 -1.98
CA VAL A 54 3.48 -9.64 -2.42
C VAL A 54 3.56 -11.00 -3.07
N ASP A 55 4.29 -11.12 -4.18
CA ASP A 55 4.62 -12.41 -4.79
C ASP A 55 5.95 -12.94 -4.23
N ARG A 56 5.86 -13.99 -3.42
CA ARG A 56 7.04 -14.58 -2.76
C ARG A 56 8.01 -15.27 -3.72
N ASP A 57 7.54 -15.66 -4.90
CA ASP A 57 8.38 -16.31 -5.90
C ASP A 57 9.08 -15.28 -6.82
N ALA A 58 8.76 -13.99 -6.67
CA ALA A 58 9.27 -12.90 -7.50
C ALA A 58 9.92 -11.79 -6.66
N ASP A 59 10.82 -12.17 -5.75
CA ASP A 59 11.60 -11.24 -4.91
C ASP A 59 10.73 -10.25 -4.12
N ASP A 60 9.65 -10.79 -3.52
CA ASP A 60 8.65 -10.02 -2.75
C ASP A 60 8.02 -8.85 -3.54
N GLN A 61 7.91 -8.98 -4.86
CA GLN A 61 7.32 -7.97 -5.71
C GLN A 61 5.89 -7.61 -5.25
N ILE A 62 5.68 -6.33 -4.96
CA ILE A 62 4.36 -5.79 -4.62
C ILE A 62 3.47 -5.76 -5.87
N LEU A 63 2.38 -6.53 -5.83
CA LEU A 63 1.40 -6.67 -6.91
C LEU A 63 0.21 -5.74 -6.77
N GLY A 64 -0.07 -5.26 -5.56
CA GLY A 64 -1.23 -4.42 -5.27
C GLY A 64 -1.26 -3.96 -3.81
N SER A 65 -2.17 -3.03 -3.53
CA SER A 65 -2.37 -2.49 -2.18
C SER A 65 -3.86 -2.35 -1.85
N LEU A 66 -4.17 -2.35 -0.56
CA LEU A 66 -5.48 -2.07 0.00
C LEU A 66 -5.30 -1.30 1.31
N THR A 67 -5.93 -0.14 1.44
CA THR A 67 -5.98 0.60 2.71
C THR A 67 -7.29 0.28 3.42
N LEU A 68 -7.22 -0.38 4.57
CA LEU A 68 -8.35 -0.56 5.46
C LEU A 68 -8.38 0.62 6.43
N ALA A 69 -9.40 1.48 6.35
CA ALA A 69 -9.57 2.61 7.26
C ALA A 69 -10.81 2.41 8.13
N TRP A 70 -10.75 2.87 9.39
CA TRP A 70 -11.86 2.85 10.33
C TRP A 70 -11.98 4.18 11.07
N PHE A 71 -13.19 4.51 11.46
CA PHE A 71 -13.48 5.70 12.26
C PHE A 71 -14.50 5.36 13.33
N ARG A 72 -14.38 6.00 14.50
CA ARG A 72 -15.38 5.84 15.56
C ARG A 72 -16.64 6.58 15.15
N ILE A 73 -17.77 5.87 15.17
CA ILE A 73 -19.08 6.50 15.03
C ILE A 73 -19.61 6.71 16.46
N PRO A 74 -19.88 7.96 16.89
CA PRO A 74 -20.29 8.27 18.27
C PRO A 74 -21.72 7.83 18.63
N THR A 75 -22.38 7.05 17.77
CA THR A 75 -23.78 6.62 17.90
C THR A 75 -23.94 5.16 17.53
#